data_AF-A0A920EA28-F1
#
_entry.id   AF-A0A920EA28-F1
#
_cell.length_a   1.000
_cell.length_b   1.000
_cell.length_c   1.000
_cell.angle_alpha   90.00
_cell.angle_beta   90.00
_cell.angle_gamma   90.00
#
_symmetry.space_group_name_H-M   'P 1'
#
loop_
_entity.id
_entity.type
_entity.pdbx_description
1 polymer ?
#
loop_
_entity_poly.entity_id
_entity_poly.type
_entity_poly.pdbx_seq_one_letter_code
_entity_poly.pdbx_strand_id
1 'polypeptide(L)'
;MGTKVGVPPDRIQRLGEDNWWRMADTGPNGPCSEIFWDKGEKYGPPGPENPASDERYIEIWNLVFMQFDQQSDGEQIPLPRPSIDTGAGLERVLSVMQNVDAVWELDEFQTLLEAAKGDYRSGKRLRNSTLVSLQILVDHARSSSF
;
A
#
# COMPACT_ATOMS: atom_id res chain seq x y z
N MET A 1 5.47 6.57 -27.29
CA MET A 1 5.25 7.08 -25.93
C MET A 1 5.76 6.00 -24.98
N GLY A 2 6.73 6.31 -24.10
CA GLY A 2 7.33 5.35 -23.14
C GLY A 2 8.62 4.66 -23.63
N THR A 3 9.79 5.31 -23.51
CA THR A 3 11.08 4.71 -23.96
C THR A 3 12.28 4.95 -23.04
N LYS A 4 12.14 5.70 -21.93
CA LYS A 4 13.28 5.96 -21.04
C LYS A 4 13.57 4.82 -20.05
N VAL A 5 12.54 4.23 -19.45
CA VAL A 5 12.67 3.15 -18.44
C VAL A 5 12.47 1.76 -19.04
N GLY A 6 11.85 1.67 -20.23
CA GLY A 6 11.67 0.39 -20.94
C GLY A 6 10.54 -0.49 -20.42
N VAL A 7 9.58 0.07 -19.67
CA VAL A 7 8.37 -0.66 -19.25
C VAL A 7 7.51 -0.98 -20.49
N PRO A 8 7.14 -2.25 -20.73
CA PRO A 8 6.26 -2.64 -21.82
C PRO A 8 4.90 -1.90 -21.79
N PRO A 9 4.36 -1.43 -22.92
CA PRO A 9 3.11 -0.66 -22.94
C PRO A 9 1.90 -1.39 -22.36
N ASP A 10 1.84 -2.71 -22.50
CA ASP A 10 0.81 -3.60 -21.92
C ASP A 10 0.85 -3.68 -20.39
N ARG A 11 1.93 -3.18 -19.77
CA ARG A 11 2.07 -3.04 -18.31
C ARG A 11 1.82 -1.62 -17.81
N ILE A 12 1.35 -0.72 -18.67
CA ILE A 12 1.05 0.68 -18.32
C ILE A 12 -0.46 0.89 -18.43
N GLN A 13 -1.11 1.10 -17.29
CA GLN A 13 -2.53 1.43 -17.21
C GLN A 13 -2.72 2.94 -17.01
N ARG A 14 -3.74 3.51 -17.63
CA ARG A 14 -4.10 4.94 -17.47
C ARG A 14 -5.46 4.99 -16.78
N LEU A 15 -5.50 5.48 -15.55
CA LEU A 15 -6.72 5.43 -14.74
C LEU A 15 -7.39 6.80 -14.52
N GLY A 16 -6.88 7.87 -15.15
CA GLY A 16 -7.53 9.18 -15.10
C GLY A 16 -7.60 9.74 -13.68
N GLU A 17 -8.81 9.94 -13.14
CA GLU A 17 -9.02 10.50 -11.81
C GLU A 17 -8.49 9.61 -10.68
N ASP A 18 -8.45 8.29 -10.87
CA ASP A 18 -7.88 7.37 -9.87
C ASP A 18 -6.36 7.59 -9.69
N ASN A 19 -5.69 8.18 -10.68
CA ASN A 19 -4.29 8.61 -10.58
C ASN A 19 -4.17 10.10 -10.22
N TRP A 20 -5.06 10.60 -9.34
CA TRP A 20 -4.98 11.94 -8.77
C TRP A 20 -4.92 11.86 -7.24
N TRP A 21 -3.77 12.16 -6.67
CA TRP A 21 -3.57 12.09 -5.23
C TRP A 21 -3.93 13.42 -4.55
N ARG A 22 -4.62 13.34 -3.41
CA ARG A 22 -4.96 14.47 -2.53
C ARG A 22 -4.65 14.09 -1.09
N MET A 23 -4.04 15.01 -0.34
CA MET A 23 -3.79 14.80 1.08
C MET A 23 -5.09 14.75 1.90
N ALA A 24 -6.01 15.66 1.59
CA ALA A 24 -7.31 15.82 2.24
C ALA A 24 -8.25 16.64 1.32
N ASP A 25 -9.38 17.10 1.86
CA ASP A 25 -10.32 17.99 1.17
C ASP A 25 -9.66 19.32 0.74
N THR A 26 -8.64 19.77 1.47
CA THR A 26 -7.81 20.94 1.15
C THR A 26 -6.33 20.59 1.19
N GLY A 27 -5.51 21.44 0.56
CA GLY A 27 -4.07 21.33 0.58
C GLY A 27 -3.45 20.81 -0.73
N PRO A 28 -2.13 20.54 -0.70
CA PRO A 28 -1.38 20.14 -1.87
C PRO A 28 -1.89 18.83 -2.51
N ASN A 29 -1.97 18.82 -3.84
CA ASN A 29 -2.43 17.67 -4.63
C ASN A 29 -1.84 17.68 -6.05
N GLY A 30 -2.04 16.57 -6.77
CA GLY A 30 -1.64 16.47 -8.17
C GLY A 30 -1.79 15.08 -8.77
N PRO A 31 -1.51 14.94 -10.07
CA PRO A 31 -1.47 13.63 -10.72
C PRO A 31 -0.37 12.77 -10.13
N CYS A 32 -0.60 11.46 -10.07
CA CYS A 32 0.37 10.50 -9.59
C CYS A 32 0.64 9.38 -10.60
N SER A 33 1.72 8.63 -10.35
CA SER A 33 2.04 7.38 -11.02
C SER A 33 2.36 6.34 -9.96
N GLU A 34 1.66 5.21 -10.02
CA GLU A 34 1.79 4.15 -9.03
C GLU A 34 2.50 2.93 -9.62
N ILE A 35 3.29 2.26 -8.80
CA ILE A 35 4.02 1.04 -9.13
C ILE A 35 3.36 -0.11 -8.38
N PHE A 36 2.99 -1.14 -9.13
CA PHE A 36 2.38 -2.35 -8.61
C PHE A 36 3.31 -3.55 -8.76
N TRP A 37 3.27 -4.45 -7.79
CA TRP A 37 3.96 -5.72 -7.81
C TRP A 37 2.99 -6.88 -8.09
N ASP A 38 3.32 -7.70 -9.07
CA ASP A 38 2.57 -8.91 -9.41
C ASP A 38 3.02 -10.08 -8.52
N LYS A 39 2.18 -10.49 -7.57
CA LYS A 39 2.42 -11.65 -6.68
C LYS A 39 2.28 -13.00 -7.39
N GLY A 40 1.88 -13.00 -8.66
CA GLY A 40 1.86 -14.16 -9.53
C GLY A 40 0.49 -14.81 -9.71
N GLU A 41 0.46 -15.80 -10.60
CA GLU A 41 -0.77 -16.44 -11.11
C GLU A 41 -1.61 -17.17 -10.05
N LYS A 42 -1.03 -17.50 -8.89
CA LYS A 42 -1.77 -18.11 -7.78
C LYS A 42 -2.92 -17.24 -7.26
N TYR A 43 -2.88 -15.93 -7.54
CA TYR A 43 -3.91 -14.96 -7.17
C TYR A 43 -4.88 -14.62 -8.32
N GLY A 44 -4.92 -15.45 -9.37
CA GLY A 44 -5.85 -15.31 -10.48
C GLY A 44 -5.19 -14.84 -11.78
N PRO A 45 -5.96 -14.69 -12.87
CA PRO A 45 -5.45 -14.30 -14.18
C PRO A 45 -4.85 -12.88 -14.19
N PRO A 46 -4.00 -12.53 -15.17
CA PRO A 46 -3.45 -11.18 -15.25
C PRO A 46 -4.51 -10.20 -15.77
N GLY A 47 -4.25 -8.90 -15.56
CA GLY A 47 -5.05 -7.82 -16.13
C GLY A 47 -6.14 -7.26 -15.20
N PRO A 48 -6.69 -6.07 -15.55
CA PRO A 48 -7.66 -5.35 -14.70
C PRO A 48 -9.01 -6.05 -14.59
N GLU A 49 -9.38 -6.90 -15.56
CA GLU A 49 -10.57 -7.75 -15.52
C GLU A 49 -10.50 -8.89 -14.50
N ASN A 50 -9.37 -9.13 -13.84
CA ASN A 50 -9.29 -10.09 -12.74
C ASN A 50 -10.06 -9.56 -11.52
N PRO A 51 -11.12 -10.25 -11.04
CA PRO A 51 -11.87 -9.82 -9.86
C PRO A 51 -11.05 -9.91 -8.56
N ALA A 52 -9.92 -10.63 -8.56
CA ALA A 52 -8.93 -10.69 -7.49
C ALA A 52 -7.66 -9.88 -7.83
N SER A 53 -7.77 -8.88 -8.74
CA SER A 53 -6.64 -8.04 -9.15
C SER A 53 -5.98 -7.34 -7.96
N ASP A 54 -6.76 -6.88 -6.98
CA ASP A 54 -6.26 -6.23 -5.75
C ASP A 54 -5.44 -7.18 -4.85
N GLU A 55 -5.67 -8.49 -4.93
CA GLU A 55 -4.90 -9.48 -4.18
C GLU A 55 -3.61 -9.89 -4.91
N ARG A 56 -3.61 -9.82 -6.26
CA ARG A 56 -2.48 -10.18 -7.12
C ARG A 56 -1.51 -9.03 -7.30
N TYR A 57 -2.03 -7.84 -7.64
CA TYR A 57 -1.27 -6.65 -7.95
C TYR A 57 -1.32 -5.71 -6.75
N ILE A 58 -0.27 -5.75 -5.93
CA ILE A 58 -0.20 -4.89 -4.75
C ILE A 58 0.52 -3.58 -5.10
N GLU A 59 -0.07 -2.45 -4.74
CA GLU A 59 0.60 -1.15 -4.84
C GLU A 59 1.79 -1.13 -3.86
N ILE A 60 3.00 -0.90 -4.37
CA ILE A 60 4.23 -0.84 -3.59
C ILE A 60 4.80 0.57 -3.47
N TRP A 61 4.48 1.47 -4.40
CA TRP A 61 5.07 2.80 -4.44
C TRP A 61 4.21 3.78 -5.24
N ASN A 62 3.82 4.90 -4.61
CA ASN A 62 3.15 6.02 -5.25
C ASN A 62 4.12 7.20 -5.49
N LEU A 63 4.13 7.75 -6.71
CA LEU A 63 4.89 8.93 -7.09
C LEU A 63 3.93 10.06 -7.45
N VAL A 64 3.76 11.02 -6.55
CA VAL A 64 2.87 12.16 -6.72
C VAL A 64 3.64 13.35 -7.29
N PHE A 65 3.16 13.88 -8.41
CA PHE A 65 3.71 15.08 -9.04
C PHE A 65 2.90 16.29 -8.58
N MET A 66 3.20 16.82 -7.40
CA MET A 66 2.46 17.91 -6.78
C MET A 66 2.39 19.15 -7.69
N GLN A 67 1.17 19.56 -8.05
CA GLN A 67 0.92 20.68 -8.98
C GLN A 67 0.04 21.78 -8.38
N PHE A 68 -0.91 21.46 -7.51
CA PHE A 68 -1.94 22.39 -7.04
C PHE A 68 -2.08 22.37 -5.53
N ASP A 69 -2.67 23.44 -5.00
CA ASP A 69 -3.13 23.57 -3.62
C ASP A 69 -4.65 23.78 -3.63
N GLN A 70 -5.39 22.79 -3.12
CA GLN A 70 -6.85 22.80 -3.07
C GLN A 70 -7.32 23.70 -1.94
N GLN A 71 -8.06 24.74 -2.28
CA GLN A 71 -8.67 25.65 -1.31
C GLN A 71 -10.02 25.12 -0.83
N SER A 72 -10.47 25.62 0.32
CA SER A 72 -11.73 25.19 0.97
C SER A 72 -12.99 25.54 0.17
N ASP A 73 -12.91 26.50 -0.73
CA ASP A 73 -14.02 26.91 -1.62
C ASP A 73 -14.04 26.12 -2.95
N GLY A 74 -13.12 25.17 -3.13
CA GLY A 74 -13.00 24.36 -4.33
C GLY A 74 -11.99 24.91 -5.36
N GLU A 75 -11.42 26.10 -5.16
CA GLU A 75 -10.39 26.62 -6.08
C GLU A 75 -9.12 25.77 -6.04
N GLN A 76 -8.50 25.53 -7.20
CA GLN A 76 -7.19 24.87 -7.31
C GLN A 76 -6.13 25.90 -7.72
N ILE A 77 -5.27 26.25 -6.77
CA ILE A 77 -4.21 27.24 -7.01
C ILE A 77 -2.93 26.50 -7.43
N PRO A 78 -2.28 26.84 -8.55
CA PRO A 78 -1.00 26.24 -8.92
C PRO A 78 0.07 26.48 -7.85
N LEU A 79 0.83 25.44 -7.50
CA LEU A 79 1.94 25.57 -6.57
C LEU A 79 3.04 26.48 -7.15
N PRO A 80 3.69 27.32 -6.34
CA PRO A 80 4.78 28.18 -6.81
C PRO A 80 5.95 27.40 -7.43
N ARG A 81 6.16 26.16 -6.95
CA ARG A 81 7.16 25.23 -7.44
C ARG A 81 6.57 23.82 -7.47
N PRO A 82 6.33 23.25 -8.68
CA PRO A 82 6.01 21.83 -8.81
C PRO A 82 7.04 20.97 -8.07
N SER A 83 6.55 20.00 -7.32
CA SER A 83 7.37 19.19 -6.41
C SER A 83 7.03 17.71 -6.57
N ILE A 84 7.84 16.84 -5.96
CA ILE A 84 7.60 15.40 -5.93
C ILE A 84 7.36 15.01 -4.48
N ASP A 85 6.24 14.32 -4.25
CA ASP A 85 5.97 13.59 -3.02
C ASP A 85 5.87 12.11 -3.37
N THR A 86 6.41 11.24 -2.52
CA THR A 86 6.42 9.81 -2.82
C THR A 86 6.31 8.97 -1.57
N GLY A 87 5.47 7.95 -1.63
CA GLY A 87 5.19 7.04 -0.53
C GLY A 87 5.36 5.60 -0.97
N ALA A 88 6.18 4.84 -0.23
CA ALA A 88 6.30 3.40 -0.38
C ALA A 88 5.96 2.75 0.96
N GLY A 89 4.99 1.84 0.98
CA GLY A 89 4.62 1.10 2.19
C GLY A 89 5.75 0.15 2.55
N LEU A 90 6.50 0.45 3.61
CA LEU A 90 7.69 -0.34 4.00
C LEU A 90 7.35 -1.82 4.16
N GLU A 91 6.24 -2.13 4.84
CA GLU A 91 5.78 -3.50 5.06
C GLU A 91 5.45 -4.23 3.76
N ARG A 92 4.88 -3.55 2.76
CA ARG A 92 4.59 -4.14 1.44
C ARG A 92 5.87 -4.36 0.65
N VAL A 93 6.83 -3.44 0.72
CA VAL A 93 8.15 -3.61 0.08
C VAL A 93 8.88 -4.78 0.71
N LEU A 94 8.87 -4.88 2.05
CA LEU A 94 9.48 -6.00 2.76
C LEU A 94 8.80 -7.33 2.41
N SER A 95 7.47 -7.37 2.23
CA SER A 95 6.80 -8.63 1.88
C SER A 95 7.27 -9.15 0.52
N VAL A 96 7.49 -8.24 -0.44
CA VAL A 96 8.11 -8.57 -1.73
C VAL A 96 9.55 -9.04 -1.56
N MET A 97 10.37 -8.32 -0.80
CA MET A 97 11.79 -8.65 -0.60
C MET A 97 12.00 -9.98 0.12
N GLN A 98 11.15 -10.31 1.09
CA GLN A 98 11.18 -11.55 1.86
C GLN A 98 10.42 -12.70 1.16
N ASN A 99 9.77 -12.42 0.01
CA ASN A 99 8.97 -13.37 -0.74
C ASN A 99 7.88 -14.05 0.11
N VAL A 100 7.15 -13.23 0.87
CA VAL A 100 6.00 -13.65 1.69
C VAL A 100 4.72 -12.99 1.18
N ASP A 101 3.57 -13.62 1.47
CA ASP A 101 2.30 -13.28 0.86
C ASP A 101 1.53 -12.20 1.62
N ALA A 102 1.82 -12.06 2.92
CA ALA A 102 1.20 -11.09 3.81
C ALA A 102 2.23 -10.39 4.70
N VAL A 103 1.93 -9.14 5.07
CA VAL A 103 2.70 -8.34 6.05
C VAL A 103 2.87 -9.09 7.38
N TRP A 104 1.88 -9.88 7.77
CA TRP A 104 1.93 -10.66 9.01
C TRP A 104 2.97 -11.78 9.00
N GLU A 105 3.49 -12.17 7.84
CA GLU A 105 4.54 -13.20 7.69
C GLU A 105 5.95 -12.62 7.76
N LEU A 106 6.09 -11.28 7.77
CA LEU A 106 7.37 -10.61 7.98
C LEU A 106 7.97 -10.98 9.34
N ASP A 107 9.28 -11.07 9.39
CA ASP A 107 10.04 -11.38 10.61
C ASP A 107 9.77 -10.39 11.75
N GLU A 108 9.64 -9.08 11.48
CA GLU A 108 9.28 -8.12 12.52
C GLU A 108 7.87 -8.37 13.08
N PHE A 109 6.91 -8.67 12.22
CA PHE A 109 5.53 -8.96 12.64
C PHE A 109 5.40 -10.29 13.35
N GLN A 110 6.13 -11.33 12.90
CA GLN A 110 6.19 -12.62 13.60
C GLN A 110 6.76 -12.44 15.01
N THR A 111 7.79 -11.62 15.17
CA THR A 111 8.37 -11.30 16.49
C THR A 111 7.33 -10.65 17.42
N LEU A 112 6.58 -9.65 16.93
CA LEU A 112 5.52 -9.00 17.70
C LEU A 112 4.36 -9.95 18.01
N LEU A 113 3.98 -10.81 17.06
CA LEU A 113 2.94 -11.82 17.24
C LEU A 113 3.33 -12.87 18.28
N GLU A 114 4.58 -13.33 18.29
CA GLU A 114 5.06 -14.27 19.30
C GLU A 114 5.06 -13.65 20.70
N ALA A 115 5.42 -12.37 20.83
CA ALA A 115 5.29 -11.64 22.10
C ALA A 115 3.82 -11.58 22.56
N ALA A 116 2.90 -11.19 21.67
CA ALA A 116 1.47 -11.13 21.99
C ALA A 116 0.88 -12.51 22.34
N LYS A 117 1.32 -13.59 21.68
CA LYS A 117 0.94 -14.97 22.00
C LYS A 117 1.45 -15.41 23.37
N GLY A 118 2.67 -15.03 23.75
CA GLY A 118 3.26 -15.33 25.05
C GLY A 118 2.44 -14.76 26.22
N ASP A 119 1.89 -13.55 26.03
CA ASP A 119 1.01 -12.91 27.01
C ASP A 119 -0.41 -13.50 27.00
N TYR A 120 -0.81 -14.15 25.91
CA TYR A 120 -2.10 -14.83 25.78
C TYR A 120 -2.11 -16.18 26.54
N ARG A 121 -2.20 -16.10 27.88
CA ARG A 121 -2.18 -17.22 28.84
C ARG A 121 -3.43 -18.12 28.84
N SER A 122 -4.02 -18.43 27.69
CA SER A 122 -5.29 -19.18 27.67
C SER A 122 -5.14 -20.71 27.66
N GLY A 123 -3.94 -21.25 27.44
CA GLY A 123 -3.70 -22.71 27.35
C GLY A 123 -4.50 -23.42 26.26
N LYS A 124 -5.24 -22.69 25.43
CA LYS A 124 -6.09 -23.21 24.35
C LYS A 124 -5.36 -23.06 23.03
N ARG A 125 -5.52 -24.07 22.16
CA ARG A 125 -5.10 -23.99 20.76
C ARG A 125 -5.73 -22.75 20.12
N LEU A 126 -4.89 -21.90 19.55
CA LEU A 126 -5.32 -20.69 18.86
C LEU A 126 -6.29 -21.09 17.73
N ARG A 127 -7.50 -20.53 17.77
CA ARG A 127 -8.42 -20.58 16.62
C ARG A 127 -8.04 -19.47 15.65
N ASN A 128 -8.45 -19.57 14.39
CA ASN A 128 -8.18 -18.52 13.39
C ASN A 128 -8.67 -17.15 13.87
N SER A 129 -9.83 -17.09 14.54
CA SER A 129 -10.33 -15.83 15.11
C SER A 129 -9.40 -15.24 16.18
N THR A 130 -8.74 -16.09 16.97
CA THR A 130 -7.76 -15.64 17.96
C THR A 130 -6.50 -15.08 17.29
N LEU A 131 -6.03 -15.70 16.19
CA LEU A 131 -4.89 -15.17 15.44
C LEU A 131 -5.19 -13.78 14.88
N VAL A 132 -6.37 -13.59 14.27
CA VAL A 132 -6.81 -12.28 13.78
C VAL A 132 -6.89 -11.26 14.92
N SER A 133 -7.41 -11.63 16.10
CA SER A 133 -7.42 -10.73 17.25
C SER A 133 -6.02 -10.34 17.72
N LEU A 134 -5.04 -11.25 17.66
CA LEU A 134 -3.66 -10.97 18.02
C LEU A 134 -2.99 -10.05 16.98
N GLN A 135 -3.28 -10.22 15.69
CA GLN A 135 -2.85 -9.31 14.64
C GLN A 135 -3.39 -7.90 14.89
N ILE A 136 -4.69 -7.76 15.15
CA ILE A 136 -5.31 -6.47 15.50
C ILE A 136 -4.63 -5.85 16.73
N LEU A 137 -4.38 -6.65 17.78
CA LEU A 137 -3.68 -6.18 18.98
C LEU A 137 -2.27 -5.66 18.65
N VAL A 138 -1.50 -6.38 17.84
CA VAL A 138 -0.15 -5.98 17.42
C VAL A 138 -0.19 -4.68 16.61
N ASP A 139 -1.12 -4.55 15.67
CA ASP A 139 -1.30 -3.32 14.89
C ASP A 139 -1.62 -2.12 15.79
N HIS A 140 -2.58 -2.30 16.70
CA HIS A 140 -2.94 -1.26 17.65
C HIS A 140 -1.80 -0.90 18.59
N ALA A 141 -1.05 -1.88 19.09
CA ALA A 141 0.11 -1.63 19.95
C ALA A 141 1.17 -0.76 19.26
N ARG A 142 1.43 -0.97 17.95
CA ARG A 142 2.32 -0.12 17.16
C ARG A 142 1.78 1.30 17.09
N SER A 143 0.52 1.47 16.69
CA SER A 143 -0.12 2.77 16.52
C SER A 143 -0.33 3.56 17.81
N SER A 144 -0.48 2.90 18.96
CA SER A 144 -0.69 3.56 20.25
C SER A 144 0.61 3.93 20.97
N SER A 145 1.73 3.35 20.54
CA SER A 145 3.05 3.60 21.14
C SER A 145 3.77 4.80 20.52
N PHE A 146 3.40 5.19 19.30
CA PHE A 146 4.00 6.28 18.52
C PHE A 146 2.93 7.27 18.07
#